data_AF-A0A2N1G8I3-F1
#
_entry.id   AF-A0A2N1G8I3-F1
#
_cell.length_a   1.000
_cell.length_b   1.000
_cell.length_c   1.000
_cell.angle_alpha   90.00
_cell.angle_beta   90.00
_cell.angle_gamma   90.00
#
_symmetry.space_group_name_H-M   'P 1'
#
loop_
_entity.id
_entity.type
_entity.pdbx_description
1 polymer ?
#
loop_
_entity_poly.entity_id
_entity_poly.type
_entity_poly.pdbx_seq_one_letter_code
_entity_poly.pdbx_strand_id
1 'polypeptide(L)' 'MQKKDLKETWEEQKEHLKQKFAALTNTDVLFLGVKEEEMITKLQVQFGKTRQELQQIINAL' A
#
# COMPACT_ATOMS: atom_id res chain seq x y z
N MET A 1 -24.03 -7.39 -14.95
CA MET A 1 -23.70 -6.44 -13.87
C MET A 1 -22.52 -5.60 -14.32
N GLN A 2 -22.70 -4.29 -14.44
CA GLN A 2 -21.66 -3.39 -14.92
C GLN A 2 -20.50 -3.40 -13.92
N LYS A 3 -19.31 -3.78 -14.38
CA LYS A 3 -18.05 -3.53 -13.65
C LYS A 3 -17.92 -2.02 -13.57
N LYS A 4 -18.41 -1.42 -12.48
CA LYS A 4 -17.94 -0.11 -12.09
C LYS A 4 -16.50 -0.35 -11.71
N ASP A 5 -15.58 0.14 -12.53
CA ASP A 5 -14.22 0.45 -12.13
C ASP A 5 -14.32 1.44 -10.96
N LEU A 6 -14.68 0.92 -9.78
CA LEU A 6 -14.49 1.60 -8.52
C LEU A 6 -12.98 1.79 -8.46
N LYS A 7 -12.52 2.96 -8.91
CA LYS A 7 -11.22 3.48 -8.50
C LYS A 7 -11.26 3.47 -6.98
N GLU A 8 -10.77 2.37 -6.42
CA GLU A 8 -10.64 2.17 -4.99
C GLU A 8 -9.95 3.42 -4.46
N THR A 9 -10.56 4.05 -3.45
CA THR A 9 -10.02 5.30 -2.95
C THR A 9 -8.65 5.03 -2.31
N TRP A 10 -7.75 6.01 -2.34
CA TRP A 10 -6.44 5.88 -1.71
C TRP A 10 -6.55 5.39 -0.25
N GLU A 11 -7.61 5.77 0.47
CA GLU A 11 -7.89 5.31 1.84
C GLU A 11 -8.14 3.79 1.92
N GLU A 12 -8.90 3.22 1.00
CA GLU A 12 -9.15 1.77 0.92
C GLU A 12 -7.87 1.01 0.51
N GLN A 13 -7.17 1.51 -0.52
CA GLN A 13 -5.89 0.94 -0.95
C GLN A 13 -4.86 0.96 0.18
N LYS A 14 -4.83 2.05 0.95
CA LYS A 14 -3.99 2.22 2.13
C LYS A 14 -4.36 1.24 3.24
N GLU A 15 -5.63 0.96 3.46
CA GLU A 15 -6.08 0.00 4.47
C GLU A 15 -5.67 -1.43 4.10
N HIS A 16 -5.84 -1.82 2.83
CA HIS A 16 -5.38 -3.12 2.32
C HIS A 16 -3.85 -3.26 2.37
N LEU A 17 -3.15 -2.21 1.97
CA LEU A 17 -1.70 -2.10 2.10
C LEU A 17 -1.27 -2.25 3.56
N LYS A 18 -1.91 -1.54 4.48
CA LYS A 18 -1.65 -1.64 5.92
C LYS A 18 -1.83 -3.07 6.39
N GLN A 19 -2.92 -3.75 6.05
CA GLN A 19 -3.13 -5.13 6.48
C GLN A 19 -2.07 -6.09 5.94
N LYS A 20 -1.75 -6.05 4.64
CA LYS A 20 -0.71 -6.92 4.05
C LYS A 20 0.67 -6.65 4.64
N PHE A 21 1.05 -5.38 4.78
CA PHE A 21 2.37 -5.00 5.24
C PHE A 21 2.51 -5.05 6.77
N ALA A 22 1.44 -4.84 7.54
CA ALA A 22 1.42 -5.08 8.99
C ALA A 22 1.60 -6.57 9.32
N ALA A 23 1.05 -7.46 8.49
CA ALA A 23 1.29 -8.90 8.62
C ALA A 23 2.75 -9.30 8.32
N LEU A 24 3.43 -8.55 7.43
CA LEU A 24 4.82 -8.82 7.05
C LEU A 24 5.84 -8.11 7.95
N THR A 25 5.46 -6.97 8.52
CA THR A 25 6.32 -6.11 9.31
C THR A 25 5.49 -5.49 10.41
N ASN A 26 5.93 -5.61 11.66
CA ASN A 26 5.28 -5.14 12.90
C ASN A 26 5.26 -3.58 12.98
N THR A 27 4.95 -2.94 11.86
CA THR A 27 5.18 -1.53 11.54
C THR A 27 3.86 -0.84 11.18
N ASP A 28 2.78 -1.18 11.87
CA ASP A 28 1.49 -0.47 11.80
C ASP A 28 1.61 1.04 11.99
N VAL A 29 2.64 1.48 12.73
CA VAL A 29 2.97 2.89 12.96
C VAL A 29 3.32 3.64 11.67
N LEU A 30 3.84 2.96 10.64
CA LEU A 30 4.24 3.62 9.39
C LEU A 30 3.06 4.09 8.53
N PHE A 31 1.84 3.63 8.84
CA PHE A 31 0.63 3.89 8.06
C PHE A 31 -0.25 5.00 8.65
N LEU A 32 0.05 5.48 9.86
CA LEU A 32 -0.73 6.51 10.54
C LEU A 32 -0.48 7.89 9.92
N GLY A 33 -1.51 8.48 9.31
CA GLY A 33 -1.50 9.88 8.86
C GLY A 33 -0.58 10.23 7.68
N VAL A 34 0.14 9.26 7.11
CA VAL A 34 1.02 9.50 5.95
C VAL A 34 0.26 9.48 4.63
N LYS A 35 0.74 10.28 3.66
CA LYS A 35 0.27 10.31 2.26
C LYS A 35 0.80 9.11 1.47
N GLU A 36 0.16 8.80 0.34
CA GLU A 36 0.59 7.75 -0.61
C GLU A 36 2.06 7.77 -0.92
N GLU A 37 2.56 8.92 -1.34
CA GLU A 37 3.94 9.05 -1.80
C GLU A 37 4.95 8.80 -0.68
N GLU A 38 4.63 9.24 0.53
CA GLU A 38 5.46 9.07 1.72
C GLU A 38 5.47 7.61 2.18
N MET A 39 4.32 6.95 2.07
CA MET A 39 4.15 5.54 2.36
C MET A 39 4.91 4.66 1.38
N ILE A 40 4.78 4.91 0.07
CA ILE A 40 5.56 4.22 -0.97
C ILE A 40 7.05 4.39 -0.70
N THR A 41 7.51 5.60 -0.39
CA THR A 41 8.93 5.87 -0.09
C THR A 41 9.42 5.09 1.13
N LYS A 42 8.63 5.03 2.21
CA LYS A 42 8.94 4.22 3.40
C LYS A 42 9.00 2.73 3.08
N LEU A 43 8.05 2.22 2.28
CA LEU A 43 8.04 0.83 1.84
C LEU A 43 9.26 0.52 0.96
N GLN A 44 9.68 1.44 0.08
CA GLN A 44 10.89 1.26 -0.73
C GLN A 44 12.14 1.11 0.15
N VAL A 45 12.29 1.97 1.17
CA VAL A 45 13.44 1.93 2.08
C VAL A 45 13.39 0.69 2.98
N GLN A 46 12.22 0.35 3.52
CA GLN A 46 12.05 -0.78 4.44
C GLN A 46 12.24 -2.13 3.75
N PHE A 47 11.65 -2.32 2.58
CA PHE A 47 11.72 -3.58 1.84
C PHE A 47 12.90 -3.63 0.87
N GLY A 48 13.62 -2.52 0.66
CA GLY A 48 14.64 -2.40 -0.38
C GLY A 48 14.08 -2.58 -1.79
N LYS A 49 12.76 -2.41 -1.97
CA LYS A 49 12.04 -2.68 -3.21
C LYS A 49 11.85 -1.43 -4.06
N THR A 50 11.74 -1.64 -5.36
CA THR A 50 11.41 -0.55 -6.28
C THR A 50 9.92 -0.20 -6.21
N ARG A 51 9.54 1.02 -6.64
CA ARG A 51 8.13 1.42 -6.74
C ARG A 51 7.32 0.46 -7.60
N GLN A 52 7.93 -0.06 -8.68
CA GLN A 52 7.28 -1.03 -9.56
C GLN A 52 6.95 -2.32 -8.82
N GLU A 53 7.87 -2.88 -8.03
CA GLU A 53 7.58 -4.08 -7.24
C GLU A 53 6.47 -3.84 -6.21
N LEU A 54 6.49 -2.69 -5.54
CA LEU A 54 5.42 -2.32 -4.61
C LEU A 54 4.08 -2.17 -5.34
N GLN A 55 4.06 -1.53 -6.51
CA GLN A 55 2.87 -1.45 -7.35
C GLN A 55 2.40 -2.82 -7.85
N GLN A 56 3.30 -3.77 -8.12
CA GLN A 56 2.91 -5.14 -8.46
C GLN A 56 2.24 -5.84 -7.27
N ILE A 57 2.75 -5.63 -6.05
CA ILE A 57 2.13 -6.16 -4.83
C ILE A 57 0.75 -5.52 -4.58
N ILE A 58 0.62 -4.23 -4.87
CA ILE A 58 -0.63 -3.46 -4.79
C ILE A 58 -1.63 -3.92 -5.86
N ASN A 59 -1.20 -4.07 -7.11
CA ASN A 59 -2.06 -4.52 -8.21
C ASN A 59 -2.42 -6.01 -8.13
N ALA A 60 -1.69 -6.78 -7.31
CA ALA A 60 -2.00 -8.17 -6.98
C ALA A 60 -2.87 -8.28 -5.72
N LEU A 61 -3.38 -7.17 -5.18
CA LEU A 61 -4.53 -7.14 -4.27
C LEU A 61 -5.82 -7.16 -5.09
#